data_AF-L7W590-F1
#
_entry.id   AF-L7W590-F1
#
_cell.length_a   1.000
_cell.length_b   1.000
_cell.length_c   1.000
_cell.angle_alpha   90.00
_cell.angle_beta   90.00
_cell.angle_gamma   90.00
#
_symmetry.space_group_name_H-M   'P 1'
#
loop_
_entity.id
_entity.type
_entity.pdbx_description
1 polymer ?
#
loop_
_entity_poly.entity_id
_entity_poly.type
_entity_poly.pdbx_seq_one_letter_code
_entity_poly.pdbx_strand_id
1 'polypeptide(L)' 'MNIIYMLLAISVVVALLFLAAFIFSVKLGQYDDTYTPSVRMLFDDELIKENPKEKKTTD' A
#
# COMPACT_ATOMS: atom_id res chain seq x y z
N MET A 1 -29.72 -28.82 19.81
CA MET A 1 -29.01 -27.78 20.59
C MET A 1 -27.49 -27.83 20.44
N ASN A 2 -26.85 -29.01 20.36
CA ASN A 2 -25.39 -29.11 20.18
C ASN A 2 -24.85 -28.48 18.87
N ILE A 3 -25.62 -28.60 17.78
CA ILE A 3 -25.26 -28.05 16.46
C ILE A 3 -25.10 -26.52 16.48
N ILE A 4 -25.85 -25.81 17.33
CA ILE A 4 -25.78 -24.35 17.42
C ILE A 4 -24.42 -23.93 17.98
N TYR A 5 -23.89 -24.64 18.98
CA TYR A 5 -22.57 -24.36 19.54
C TYR A 5 -21.44 -24.63 18.54
N MET A 6 -21.56 -25.69 17.74
CA MET A 6 -20.62 -26.00 16.66
C MET A 6 -20.61 -24.91 15.57
N LEU A 7 -21.79 -24.47 15.13
CA LEU A 7 -21.93 -23.41 14.13
C LEU A 7 -21.38 -22.07 14.65
N LEU A 8 -21.63 -21.77 15.93
CA LEU A 8 -21.10 -20.57 16.58
C LEU A 8 -19.57 -20.60 16.64
N ALA A 9 -18.97 -21.73 17.01
CA ALA A 9 -17.52 -21.87 17.03
C ALA A 9 -16.90 -21.68 15.64
N ILE A 10 -17.47 -22.31 14.61
CA ILE A 10 -16.98 -22.18 13.22
C ILE A 10 -17.11 -20.74 12.74
N SER A 11 -18.24 -20.07 13.01
CA SER A 11 -18.46 -18.67 12.63
C SER A 11 -17.40 -17.73 13.24
N VAL A 12 -17.11 -17.89 14.53
CA VAL A 12 -16.09 -17.09 15.22
C VAL A 12 -14.69 -17.35 14.66
N VAL A 13 -14.34 -18.61 14.41
CA VAL A 13 -13.03 -18.98 13.83
C VAL A 13 -12.85 -18.35 12.45
N VAL A 14 -13.87 -18.43 11.58
CA VAL A 14 -13.83 -17.82 10.24
C VAL A 14 -13.68 -16.29 10.35
N ALA A 15 -14.42 -15.64 11.25
CA ALA A 15 -14.31 -14.21 11.47
C ALA A 15 -12.90 -13.79 11.92
N LEU A 16 -12.29 -14.54 12.84
CA LEU A 16 -10.92 -14.28 13.30
C LEU A 16 -9.88 -14.50 12.20
N LEU A 17 -10.05 -15.52 11.35
CA LEU A 17 -9.17 -15.75 10.20
C LEU A 17 -9.21 -14.57 9.23
N PHE A 18 -10.40 -14.08 8.88
CA PHE A 18 -10.54 -12.92 8.00
C PHE A 18 -9.97 -11.65 8.63
N LEU A 19 -10.16 -11.45 9.94
CA LEU A 19 -9.60 -10.32 10.65
C LEU A 19 -8.06 -10.36 10.66
N ALA A 20 -7.46 -11.52 10.92
CA ALA A 20 -6.01 -11.70 10.92
C ALA A 20 -5.42 -11.45 9.52
N ALA A 21 -6.06 -11.99 8.48
CA ALA A 21 -5.67 -11.75 7.09
C ALA A 21 -5.76 -10.26 6.71
N PHE A 22 -6.82 -9.58 7.15
CA PHE A 22 -6.99 -8.14 6.94
C PHE A 22 -5.87 -7.33 7.60
N ILE A 23 -5.55 -7.61 8.87
CA ILE A 23 -4.45 -6.93 9.58
C ILE A 23 -3.10 -7.19 8.90
N PHE A 24 -2.85 -8.43 8.45
CA PHE A 24 -1.64 -8.76 7.72
C PHE A 24 -1.53 -7.97 6.40
N SER A 25 -2.62 -7.90 5.63
CA SER A 25 -2.69 -7.13 4.38
C SER A 25 -2.38 -5.65 4.61
N VAL A 26 -2.99 -5.04 5.63
CA VAL A 26 -2.75 -3.63 6.01
C VAL A 26 -1.28 -3.41 6.43
N LYS A 27 -0.69 -4.36 7.16
CA LYS A 27 0.72 -4.29 7.58
C LYS A 27 1.71 -4.52 6.44
N LEU A 28 1.31 -5.17 5.35
CA LEU A 28 2.19 -5.47 4.22
C LEU A 28 2.55 -4.24 3.37
N GLY A 29 2.22 -3.04 3.84
CA GLY A 29 2.70 -1.80 3.23
C GLY A 29 1.94 -1.41 1.97
N GLN A 30 0.70 -1.86 1.79
CA GLN A 30 -0.14 -1.37 0.68
C GLN A 30 -0.38 0.16 0.72
N TYR A 31 -0.06 0.80 1.85
CA TYR A 31 -0.11 2.25 2.06
C TYR A 31 1.23 2.97 1.82
N ASP A 32 2.28 2.29 1.36
CA ASP A 32 3.61 2.90 1.16
C ASP A 32 3.61 3.97 0.05
N ASP A 33 2.59 3.97 -0.82
CA ASP A 33 2.37 5.03 -1.81
C ASP A 33 1.53 6.20 -1.22
N THR A 34 1.96 6.73 -0.06
CA THR A 34 1.34 7.91 0.57
C THR A 34 1.75 9.22 -0.13
N TYR A 35 2.81 9.18 -0.97
CA TYR A 35 3.25 10.31 -1.78
C TYR A 35 2.92 10.06 -3.24
N THR A 36 1.76 10.59 -3.66
CA THR A 36 1.27 10.40 -5.02
C THR A 36 2.30 10.87 -6.05
N PRO A 37 2.54 10.12 -7.15
CA PRO A 37 3.52 10.49 -8.18
C PRO A 37 3.29 11.88 -8.78
N SER A 38 2.04 12.38 -8.75
CA SER A 38 1.68 13.73 -9.17
C SER A 38 2.24 14.84 -8.26
N VAL A 39 2.42 14.58 -6.97
CA VAL A 39 3.05 15.52 -6.02
C VAL A 39 4.56 15.55 -6.24
N ARG A 40 5.18 14.37 -6.42
CA ARG A 40 6.60 14.26 -6.79
C ARG A 40 6.89 15.03 -8.09
N MET A 41 6.09 14.84 -9.14
CA MET A 41 6.26 15.57 -10.40
C MET A 41 6.09 17.08 -10.26
N LEU A 42 5.15 17.57 -9.43
CA LEU A 42 4.90 19.00 -9.28
C LEU A 42 6.00 19.74 -8.49
N PHE A 43 6.68 19.05 -7.57
CA PHE A 43 7.72 19.63 -6.72
C PHE A 43 9.16 19.30 -7.18
N ASP A 44 9.35 18.25 -7.99
CA ASP A 44 10.64 17.96 -8.63
C ASP A 44 10.98 18.97 -9.75
N ASP A 45 9.96 19.57 -10.39
CA ASP A 45 10.13 20.58 -11.45
C ASP A 45 10.60 21.95 -10.91
N GLU A 46 10.35 22.28 -9.63
CA GLU A 46 10.75 23.57 -9.04
C GLU A 46 12.18 23.59 -8.48
N LEU A 47 12.83 22.43 -8.30
CA LEU A 47 14.18 22.33 -7.74
C LEU A 47 15.30 22.32 -8.79
N ILE A 48 14.99 22.33 -10.09
CA ILE A 48 16.00 22.44 -11.16
C ILE A 48 16.33 23.92 -11.40
N LYS A 49 16.97 24.57 -10.42
CA LYS A 49 17.74 25.79 -10.68
C LYS A 49 19.19 25.42 -11.01
N GLU A 50 19.49 25.56 -12.30
CA GLU A 50 20.79 25.76 -12.92
C GLU A 50 21.88 24.69 -12.70
N ASN A 51 22.04 23.81 -13.69
CA ASN A 51 23.36 23.57 -14.26
C ASN A 51 23.24 23.31 -15.78
N PRO A 52 23.56 24.29 -16.63
CA PRO A 52 23.56 24.09 -18.07
C PRO A 52 24.88 23.44 -18.47
N LYS A 53 24.94 22.12 -18.54
CA LYS A 53 25.95 21.35 -19.30
C LYS A 53 25.70 19.85 -19.16
N GLU A 54 24.98 19.29 -20.12
CA GLU A 54 25.53 18.27 -21.02
C GLU A 54 24.46 17.88 -22.04
N LYS A 55 24.41 18.65 -23.13
CA LYS A 55 24.09 18.08 -24.44
C LYS A 55 25.14 17.01 -24.71
N LYS A 56 24.75 15.74 -24.65
CA LYS A 56 25.34 14.71 -25.52
C LYS A 56 24.23 13.94 -26.19
N THR A 57 23.73 14.55 -27.25
CA THR A 57 23.40 13.84 -28.48
C THR A 57 24.68 13.14 -28.94
N THR A 58 24.72 11.81 -28.87
CA THR A 58 25.65 11.01 -29.66
C THR A 58 24.98 9.66 -29.91
N ASP A 59 24.56 9.52 -31.16
CA ASP A 59 24.24 8.32 -31.96
C ASP A 59 23.09 7.38 -31.55
#